data_AF-A0A3S1EZS1-F1
#
_entry.id   AF-A0A3S1EZS1-F1
#
_cell.length_a   1.000
_cell.length_b   1.000
_cell.length_c   1.000
_cell.angle_alpha   90.00
_cell.angle_beta   90.00
_cell.angle_gamma   90.00
#
_symmetry.space_group_name_H-M   'P 1'
#
loop_
_entity.id
_entity.type
_entity.pdbx_description
1 polymer ?
#
loop_
_entity_poly.entity_id
_entity_poly.type
_entity_poly.pdbx_seq_one_letter_code
_entity_poly.pdbx_strand_id
1 'polypeptide(L)'
;LFKADLAQDYLSVLVEGLAPHVDYWLAETQSSLEEAHTAAAAVRGSGKPLWLSFTLRDDVAPQDVPEPQLRSGQSVADAARLAQRTGAEALLFNCSMPEVMGAALQAARIAAPGLPLGVYANAFGSQDEDGAANEVISDIRADLDPKSYCRWADGWVAKGASIIGGCCGIGADHIHHLAGHLRCGHH
;
A
#
# COMPACT_ATOMS: atom_id res chain seq x y z
N LEU A 1 -2.85 -17.25 -13.60
CA LEU A 1 -3.70 -17.34 -12.40
C LEU A 1 -2.82 -17.61 -11.20
N PHE A 2 -3.13 -17.02 -10.04
CA PHE A 2 -2.45 -17.25 -8.77
C PHE A 2 -2.57 -18.73 -8.33
N LYS A 3 -1.59 -19.24 -7.57
CA LYS A 3 -1.55 -20.62 -7.07
C LYS A 3 -1.28 -20.61 -5.56
N ALA A 4 -2.35 -20.65 -4.77
CA ALA A 4 -2.28 -20.51 -3.31
C ALA A 4 -1.38 -21.54 -2.63
N ASP A 5 -1.48 -22.83 -3.00
CA ASP A 5 -0.68 -23.90 -2.38
C ASP A 5 0.81 -23.70 -2.60
N LEU A 6 1.22 -23.38 -3.84
CA LEU A 6 2.62 -23.12 -4.16
C LEU A 6 3.13 -21.85 -3.47
N ALA A 7 2.28 -20.83 -3.34
CA ALA A 7 2.62 -19.62 -2.61
C ALA A 7 2.80 -19.90 -1.10
N GLN A 8 2.00 -20.78 -0.50
CA GLN A 8 2.19 -21.21 0.89
C GLN A 8 3.55 -21.89 1.09
N ASP A 9 3.92 -22.81 0.18
CA ASP A 9 5.20 -23.50 0.28
C ASP A 9 6.36 -22.51 0.30
N TYR A 10 6.35 -21.50 -0.59
CA TYR A 10 7.40 -20.48 -0.65
C TYR A 10 7.38 -19.53 0.55
N LEU A 11 6.21 -19.05 0.95
CA LEU A 11 6.08 -18.14 2.08
C LEU A 11 6.51 -18.80 3.39
N SER A 12 6.26 -20.09 3.57
CA SER A 12 6.63 -20.81 4.80
C SER A 12 8.13 -20.75 5.08
N VAL A 13 8.97 -20.92 4.05
CA VAL A 13 10.43 -20.84 4.13
C VAL A 13 10.88 -19.43 4.53
N LEU A 14 10.27 -18.39 3.94
CA LEU A 14 10.58 -17.00 4.28
C LEU A 14 10.15 -16.66 5.70
N VAL A 15 8.97 -17.11 6.11
CA VAL A 15 8.44 -16.88 7.45
C VAL A 15 9.33 -17.53 8.49
N GLU A 16 9.70 -18.80 8.32
CA GLU A 16 10.59 -19.51 9.25
C GLU A 16 11.95 -18.80 9.38
N GLY A 17 12.57 -18.41 8.27
CA GLY A 17 13.88 -17.78 8.27
C GLY A 17 13.91 -16.36 8.87
N LEU A 18 12.85 -15.57 8.64
CA LEU A 18 12.79 -14.17 9.08
C LEU A 18 12.11 -14.00 10.45
N ALA A 19 11.34 -15.00 10.92
CA ALA A 19 10.59 -14.93 12.16
C ALA A 19 11.42 -14.59 13.40
N PRO A 20 12.72 -14.85 13.55
CA PRO A 20 13.48 -14.38 14.71
C PRO A 20 13.92 -12.90 14.62
N HIS A 21 13.83 -12.28 13.44
CA HIS A 21 14.56 -11.04 13.11
C HIS A 21 13.68 -9.82 12.81
N VAL A 22 12.37 -10.01 12.67
CA VAL A 22 11.43 -8.93 12.32
C VAL A 22 10.61 -8.47 13.53
N ASP A 23 10.02 -7.27 13.52
CA ASP A 23 9.08 -6.89 14.59
C ASP A 23 7.63 -7.24 14.22
N TYR A 24 7.33 -7.24 12.92
CA TYR A 24 6.02 -7.50 12.34
C TYR A 24 6.18 -8.00 10.90
N TRP A 25 5.08 -8.49 10.32
CA TRP A 25 4.99 -8.86 8.91
C TRP A 25 4.24 -7.79 8.14
N LEU A 26 4.79 -7.37 7.01
CA LEU A 26 4.10 -6.53 6.04
C LEU A 26 3.94 -7.34 4.75
N ALA A 27 2.73 -7.82 4.48
CA ALA A 27 2.39 -8.38 3.18
C ALA A 27 2.10 -7.21 2.23
N GLU A 28 3.15 -6.67 1.60
CA GLU A 28 3.04 -5.51 0.74
C GLU A 28 2.69 -5.84 -0.72
N THR A 29 2.17 -4.84 -1.43
CA THR A 29 1.90 -4.89 -2.87
C THR A 29 1.03 -6.08 -3.27
N GLN A 30 0.07 -6.45 -2.41
CA GLN A 30 -0.89 -7.50 -2.74
C GLN A 30 -1.84 -6.98 -3.81
N SER A 31 -2.00 -7.75 -4.90
CA SER A 31 -2.83 -7.37 -6.05
C SER A 31 -4.24 -7.95 -5.96
N SER A 32 -4.45 -8.94 -5.09
CA SER A 32 -5.74 -9.63 -4.91
C SER A 32 -6.01 -10.00 -3.45
N LEU A 33 -7.28 -10.26 -3.14
CA LEU A 33 -7.69 -10.77 -1.83
C LEU A 33 -7.13 -12.18 -1.56
N GLU A 34 -6.94 -12.98 -2.61
CA GLU A 34 -6.43 -14.35 -2.50
C GLU A 34 -4.95 -14.36 -2.09
N GLU A 35 -4.14 -13.48 -2.69
CA GLU A 35 -2.75 -13.26 -2.30
C GLU A 35 -2.64 -12.81 -0.84
N ALA A 36 -3.39 -11.77 -0.46
CA ALA A 36 -3.35 -11.23 0.89
C ALA A 36 -3.82 -12.24 1.94
N HIS A 37 -4.85 -13.04 1.64
CA HIS A 37 -5.31 -14.12 2.52
C HIS A 37 -4.23 -15.20 2.67
N THR A 38 -3.56 -15.56 1.58
CA THR A 38 -2.46 -16.54 1.57
C THR A 38 -1.29 -16.03 2.42
N ALA A 39 -0.86 -14.78 2.23
CA ALA A 39 0.18 -14.17 3.04
C ALA A 39 -0.20 -14.13 4.54
N ALA A 40 -1.44 -13.75 4.86
CA ALA A 40 -1.93 -13.74 6.22
C ALA A 40 -1.95 -15.14 6.86
N ALA A 41 -2.29 -16.17 6.09
CA ALA A 41 -2.25 -17.55 6.55
C ALA A 41 -0.82 -18.03 6.80
N ALA A 42 0.14 -17.66 5.95
CA ALA A 42 1.54 -18.08 6.09
C ALA A 42 2.18 -17.56 7.39
N VAL A 43 1.78 -16.37 7.86
CA VAL A 43 2.30 -15.78 9.10
C VAL A 43 1.47 -16.14 10.34
N ARG A 44 0.34 -16.86 10.17
CA ARG A 44 -0.61 -17.24 11.22
C ARG A 44 0.01 -18.30 12.14
N GLY A 45 0.77 -17.84 13.12
CA GLY A 45 1.53 -18.71 14.04
C GLY A 45 2.90 -18.14 14.40
N SER A 46 3.37 -17.13 13.67
CA SER A 46 4.63 -16.44 13.98
C SER A 46 4.61 -15.67 15.30
N GLY A 47 3.42 -15.40 15.87
CA GLY A 47 3.25 -14.61 17.09
C GLY A 47 3.53 -13.11 16.91
N LYS A 48 3.64 -12.63 15.67
CA LYS A 48 3.97 -11.24 15.34
C LYS A 48 2.80 -10.51 14.66
N PRO A 49 2.70 -9.18 14.83
CA PRO A 49 1.70 -8.38 14.13
C PRO A 49 1.75 -8.58 12.61
N LEU A 50 0.59 -8.48 11.97
CA LEU A 50 0.45 -8.50 10.52
C LEU A 50 -0.09 -7.16 10.03
N TRP A 51 0.55 -6.58 9.03
CA TRP A 51 0.06 -5.47 8.24
C TRP A 51 -0.18 -5.94 6.80
N LEU A 52 -1.28 -5.50 6.20
CA LEU A 52 -1.57 -5.75 4.79
C LEU A 52 -1.42 -4.46 4.00
N SER A 53 -0.73 -4.49 2.87
CA SER A 53 -0.72 -3.39 1.92
C SER A 53 -1.08 -3.85 0.52
N PHE A 54 -1.98 -3.11 -0.13
CA PHE A 54 -2.49 -3.44 -1.45
C PHE A 54 -2.02 -2.43 -2.50
N THR A 55 -1.76 -2.93 -3.72
CA THR A 55 -1.68 -2.08 -4.91
C THR A 55 -3.06 -1.93 -5.54
N LEU A 56 -3.36 -0.69 -5.90
CA LEU A 56 -4.65 -0.26 -6.42
C LEU A 56 -4.63 -0.14 -7.92
N ARG A 57 -5.82 -0.31 -8.50
CA ARG A 57 -6.10 0.02 -9.88
C ARG A 57 -5.91 1.52 -10.13
N ASP A 58 -5.01 1.86 -11.04
CA ASP A 58 -4.72 3.23 -11.47
C ASP A 58 -4.47 3.35 -13.00
N ASP A 59 -4.77 2.28 -13.74
CA ASP A 59 -4.74 2.20 -15.22
C ASP A 59 -5.94 2.89 -15.88
N VAL A 60 -6.93 3.28 -15.07
CA VAL A 60 -8.14 3.98 -15.52
C VAL A 60 -8.29 5.26 -14.71
N ALA A 61 -8.76 6.31 -15.37
CA ALA A 61 -8.94 7.59 -14.74
C ALA A 61 -9.92 7.46 -13.53
N PRO A 62 -9.62 8.08 -12.37
CA PRO A 62 -10.41 7.87 -11.15
C PRO A 62 -11.91 8.15 -11.30
N GLN A 63 -12.31 9.04 -12.22
CA GLN A 63 -13.72 9.36 -12.49
C GLN A 63 -14.49 8.23 -13.19
N ASP A 64 -13.79 7.32 -13.86
CA ASP A 64 -14.38 6.22 -14.62
C ASP A 64 -14.44 4.93 -13.80
N VAL A 65 -13.88 4.94 -12.58
CA VAL A 65 -13.96 3.82 -11.64
C VAL A 65 -14.95 4.20 -10.52
N PRO A 66 -16.12 3.56 -10.44
CA PRO A 66 -17.18 3.96 -9.49
C PRO A 66 -16.78 3.75 -8.02
N GLU A 67 -15.84 2.84 -7.77
CA GLU A 67 -15.28 2.56 -6.44
C GLU A 67 -13.79 2.21 -6.54
N PRO A 68 -12.97 2.50 -5.52
CA PRO A 68 -11.56 2.11 -5.54
C PRO A 68 -11.42 0.58 -5.53
N GLN A 69 -10.57 0.06 -6.42
CA GLN A 69 -10.36 -1.36 -6.65
C GLN A 69 -8.89 -1.75 -6.49
N LEU A 70 -8.67 -2.99 -6.12
CA LEU A 70 -7.38 -3.67 -6.24
C LEU A 70 -7.04 -3.90 -7.72
N ARG A 71 -5.80 -4.23 -8.04
CA ARG A 71 -5.40 -4.62 -9.42
C ARG A 71 -6.19 -5.81 -9.97
N SER A 72 -6.68 -6.69 -9.10
CA SER A 72 -7.58 -7.80 -9.47
C SER A 72 -9.03 -7.39 -9.78
N GLY A 73 -9.38 -6.10 -9.61
CA GLY A 73 -10.75 -5.58 -9.74
C GLY A 73 -11.64 -5.76 -8.51
N GLN A 74 -11.14 -6.42 -7.45
CA GLN A 74 -11.87 -6.56 -6.18
C GLN A 74 -11.93 -5.22 -5.44
N SER A 75 -13.01 -4.97 -4.68
CA SER A 75 -13.19 -3.68 -4.00
C SER A 75 -12.21 -3.47 -2.84
N VAL A 76 -11.82 -2.23 -2.59
CA VAL A 76 -11.06 -1.87 -1.37
C VAL A 76 -11.87 -2.13 -0.10
N ALA A 77 -13.20 -2.03 -0.16
CA ALA A 77 -14.06 -2.37 0.97
C ALA A 77 -13.92 -3.84 1.38
N ASP A 78 -13.84 -4.76 0.42
CA ASP A 78 -13.61 -6.18 0.69
C ASP A 78 -12.20 -6.45 1.21
N ALA A 79 -11.20 -5.71 0.72
CA ALA A 79 -9.83 -5.75 1.25
C ALA A 79 -9.79 -5.31 2.72
N ALA A 80 -10.51 -4.26 3.08
CA ALA A 80 -10.61 -3.80 4.46
C ALA A 80 -11.31 -4.81 5.38
N ARG A 81 -12.41 -5.42 4.91
CA ARG A 81 -13.06 -6.50 5.67
C ARG A 81 -12.16 -7.73 5.80
N LEU A 82 -11.37 -8.05 4.77
CA LEU A 82 -10.38 -9.13 4.84
C LEU A 82 -9.33 -8.84 5.91
N ALA A 83 -8.77 -7.63 5.93
CA ALA A 83 -7.79 -7.22 6.94
C ALA A 83 -8.30 -7.38 8.37
N GLN A 84 -9.55 -7.00 8.64
CA GLN A 84 -10.17 -7.26 9.96
C GLN A 84 -10.30 -8.76 10.27
N ARG A 85 -10.76 -9.57 9.30
CA ARG A 85 -10.94 -11.03 9.50
C ARG A 85 -9.61 -11.76 9.69
N THR A 86 -8.53 -11.28 9.08
CA THR A 86 -7.19 -11.87 9.24
C THR A 86 -6.49 -11.40 10.51
N GLY A 87 -7.04 -10.43 11.23
CA GLY A 87 -6.42 -9.85 12.42
C GLY A 87 -5.25 -8.92 12.09
N ALA A 88 -5.24 -8.31 10.90
CA ALA A 88 -4.23 -7.33 10.56
C ALA A 88 -4.36 -6.10 11.47
N GLU A 89 -3.23 -5.59 11.97
CA GLU A 89 -3.17 -4.42 12.84
C GLU A 89 -3.12 -3.10 12.06
N ALA A 90 -2.84 -3.16 10.76
CA ALA A 90 -2.92 -2.01 9.85
C ALA A 90 -3.27 -2.44 8.43
N LEU A 91 -3.94 -1.55 7.70
CA LEU A 91 -4.21 -1.66 6.27
C LEU A 91 -3.59 -0.48 5.53
N LEU A 92 -2.76 -0.76 4.55
CA LEU A 92 -2.06 0.25 3.78
C LEU A 92 -2.35 0.10 2.27
N PHE A 93 -2.04 1.16 1.53
CA PHE A 93 -2.07 1.17 0.07
C PHE A 93 -0.74 1.68 -0.48
N ASN A 94 -0.17 0.95 -1.42
CA ASN A 94 1.15 1.24 -1.94
C ASN A 94 1.32 0.88 -3.41
N CYS A 95 2.43 1.34 -3.99
CA CYS A 95 2.80 1.02 -5.37
C CYS A 95 1.71 1.36 -6.40
N SER A 96 1.02 2.48 -6.17
CA SER A 96 0.06 3.08 -7.08
C SER A 96 0.22 4.59 -7.09
N MET A 97 -0.44 5.24 -8.02
CA MET A 97 -0.48 6.69 -8.15
C MET A 97 -1.10 7.39 -6.91
N PRO A 98 -0.56 8.53 -6.44
CA PRO A 98 -1.11 9.31 -5.32
C PRO A 98 -2.60 9.63 -5.42
N GLU A 99 -3.09 9.83 -6.65
CA GLU A 99 -4.45 10.23 -6.99
C GLU A 99 -5.50 9.20 -6.53
N VAL A 100 -5.19 7.90 -6.59
CA VAL A 100 -6.14 6.83 -6.24
C VAL A 100 -6.20 6.52 -4.74
N MET A 101 -5.17 6.94 -3.98
CA MET A 101 -5.02 6.59 -2.56
C MET A 101 -6.10 7.21 -1.67
N GLY A 102 -6.54 8.43 -2.00
CA GLY A 102 -7.53 9.14 -1.20
C GLY A 102 -8.88 8.43 -1.14
N ALA A 103 -9.37 7.95 -2.30
CA ALA A 103 -10.62 7.20 -2.38
C ALA A 103 -10.51 5.86 -1.63
N ALA A 104 -9.38 5.16 -1.76
CA ALA A 104 -9.13 3.91 -1.05
C ALA A 104 -9.15 4.08 0.47
N LEU A 105 -8.50 5.12 1.00
CA LEU A 105 -8.54 5.45 2.43
C LEU A 105 -9.98 5.64 2.94
N GLN A 106 -10.81 6.39 2.21
CA GLN A 106 -12.20 6.63 2.60
C GLN A 106 -13.02 5.33 2.60
N ALA A 107 -12.91 4.54 1.53
CA ALA A 107 -13.59 3.25 1.43
C ALA A 107 -13.18 2.28 2.54
N ALA A 108 -11.88 2.19 2.81
CA ALA A 108 -11.33 1.37 3.88
C ALA A 108 -11.81 1.81 5.26
N ARG A 109 -11.78 3.12 5.54
CA ARG A 109 -12.24 3.68 6.82
C ARG A 109 -13.70 3.38 7.12
N ILE A 110 -14.55 3.39 6.09
CA ILE A 110 -15.97 3.05 6.20
C ILE A 110 -16.14 1.54 6.43
N ALA A 111 -15.41 0.71 5.69
CA ALA A 111 -15.57 -0.74 5.72
C ALA A 111 -14.94 -1.40 6.95
N ALA A 112 -13.86 -0.83 7.49
CA ALA A 112 -13.14 -1.31 8.68
C ALA A 112 -12.86 -0.16 9.67
N PRO A 113 -13.88 0.39 10.35
CA PRO A 113 -13.70 1.49 11.29
C PRO A 113 -12.73 1.12 12.41
N GLY A 114 -11.81 2.05 12.73
CA GLY A 114 -10.81 1.89 13.79
C GLY A 114 -9.55 1.12 13.40
N LEU A 115 -9.49 0.52 12.21
CA LEU A 115 -8.25 -0.07 11.69
C LEU A 115 -7.28 1.06 11.27
N PRO A 116 -6.04 1.11 11.80
CA PRO A 116 -5.02 2.04 11.33
C PRO A 116 -4.82 1.93 9.83
N LEU A 117 -4.88 3.08 9.15
CA LEU A 117 -4.71 3.17 7.71
C LEU A 117 -3.38 3.80 7.35
N GLY A 118 -2.79 3.38 6.23
CA GLY A 118 -1.57 3.97 5.72
C GLY A 118 -1.49 4.07 4.21
N VAL A 119 -0.57 4.92 3.73
CA VAL A 119 -0.31 5.14 2.31
C VAL A 119 1.18 5.34 2.07
N TYR A 120 1.70 4.71 1.04
CA TYR A 120 3.02 5.01 0.51
C TYR A 120 3.02 4.86 -1.03
N ALA A 121 2.72 5.95 -1.72
CA ALA A 121 2.52 6.00 -3.17
C ALA A 121 3.84 6.07 -3.97
N ASN A 122 3.74 5.85 -5.28
CA ASN A 122 4.84 6.01 -6.23
C ASN A 122 5.11 7.48 -6.59
N ALA A 123 6.32 7.76 -7.10
CA ALA A 123 6.75 9.07 -7.62
C ALA A 123 6.81 9.14 -9.17
N PHE A 124 6.53 8.02 -9.85
CA PHE A 124 6.54 7.92 -11.31
C PHE A 124 5.10 7.85 -11.82
N GLY A 125 4.85 8.39 -13.02
CA GLY A 125 3.57 8.18 -13.71
C GLY A 125 3.34 6.70 -14.05
N SER A 126 2.09 6.32 -14.30
CA SER A 126 1.78 5.03 -14.93
C SER A 126 2.62 4.91 -16.20
N GLN A 127 3.50 3.93 -16.27
CA GLN A 127 4.33 3.71 -17.45
C GLN A 127 3.39 3.59 -18.66
N ASP A 128 3.62 4.43 -19.67
CA ASP A 128 3.15 4.12 -21.01
C ASP A 128 3.63 2.71 -21.35
N GLU A 129 2.71 1.89 -21.85
CA GLU A 129 2.95 0.52 -22.28
C GLU A 129 3.97 0.49 -23.42
N ASP A 130 5.28 0.62 -23.14
CA ASP A 130 6.33 0.24 -24.09
C ASP A 130 7.71 0.13 -23.40
N GLY A 131 8.02 -1.11 -23.04
CA GLY A 131 9.35 -1.72 -22.93
C GLY A 131 10.58 -0.83 -22.67
N ALA A 132 11.01 -0.77 -21.41
CA ALA A 132 12.38 -1.09 -20.97
C ALA A 132 12.53 -0.79 -19.48
N ALA A 133 12.64 -1.83 -18.65
CA ALA A 133 12.77 -1.69 -17.20
C ALA A 133 14.10 -1.07 -16.71
N ASN A 134 15.01 -0.64 -17.60
CA ASN A 134 16.39 -0.32 -17.23
C ASN A 134 17.00 0.99 -17.77
N GLU A 135 16.31 1.84 -18.55
CA GLU A 135 17.00 3.00 -19.17
C GLU A 135 16.28 4.34 -19.21
N VAL A 136 15.12 4.49 -18.58
CA VAL A 136 14.52 5.81 -18.42
C VAL A 136 14.44 6.11 -16.94
N ILE A 137 15.31 7.02 -16.47
CA ILE A 137 15.01 7.87 -15.33
C ILE A 137 13.70 8.56 -15.73
N SER A 138 12.57 7.92 -15.43
CA SER A 138 11.28 8.56 -15.61
C SER A 138 11.35 9.80 -14.73
N ASP A 139 11.40 10.96 -15.38
CA ASP A 139 11.49 12.24 -14.70
C ASP A 139 10.40 12.25 -13.63
N ILE A 140 10.83 12.31 -12.36
CA ILE A 140 9.89 12.38 -11.24
C ILE A 140 8.98 13.56 -11.54
N ARG A 141 7.67 13.31 -11.61
CA ARG A 141 6.70 14.37 -11.90
C ARG A 141 6.96 15.52 -10.92
N ALA A 142 6.90 16.76 -11.40
CA ALA A 142 7.22 17.93 -10.58
C ALA A 142 6.34 18.03 -9.33
N ASP A 143 5.13 17.47 -9.33
CA ASP A 143 4.25 17.41 -8.16
C ASP A 143 4.57 16.27 -7.17
N LEU A 144 5.59 15.46 -7.47
CA LEU A 144 6.08 14.33 -6.67
C LEU A 144 7.55 14.52 -6.23
N ASP A 145 8.08 15.74 -6.35
CA ASP A 145 9.32 16.14 -5.69
C ASP A 145 9.19 16.05 -4.15
N PRO A 146 10.30 15.99 -3.39
CA PRO A 146 10.28 15.85 -1.92
C PRO A 146 9.34 16.81 -1.18
N LYS A 147 9.28 18.09 -1.58
CA LYS A 147 8.42 19.09 -0.94
C LYS A 147 6.98 18.95 -1.43
N SER A 148 6.78 18.71 -2.72
CA SER A 148 5.45 18.59 -3.29
C SER A 148 4.69 17.35 -2.79
N TYR A 149 5.39 16.26 -2.50
CA TYR A 149 4.81 15.04 -1.91
C TYR A 149 4.13 15.29 -0.55
N CYS A 150 4.57 16.30 0.22
CA CYS A 150 3.94 16.67 1.48
C CYS A 150 2.48 17.12 1.31
N ARG A 151 2.13 17.75 0.18
CA ARG A 151 0.73 18.14 -0.10
C ARG A 151 -0.18 16.93 -0.31
N TRP A 152 0.34 15.87 -0.92
CA TRP A 152 -0.36 14.60 -1.03
C TRP A 152 -0.56 13.97 0.35
N ALA A 153 0.49 13.97 1.18
CA ALA A 153 0.43 13.48 2.54
C ALA A 153 -0.64 14.19 3.38
N ASP A 154 -0.72 15.52 3.33
CA ASP A 154 -1.80 16.28 4.00
C ASP A 154 -3.19 15.80 3.57
N GLY A 155 -3.37 15.59 2.27
CA GLY A 155 -4.61 15.08 1.70
C GLY A 155 -4.96 13.66 2.18
N TRP A 156 -3.97 12.81 2.45
CA TRP A 156 -4.15 11.47 3.00
C TRP A 156 -4.42 11.49 4.50
N VAL A 157 -3.71 12.33 5.27
CA VAL A 157 -3.98 12.55 6.71
C VAL A 157 -5.42 12.98 6.92
N ALA A 158 -5.90 13.97 6.15
CA ALA A 158 -7.28 14.44 6.21
C ALA A 158 -8.32 13.33 5.90
N LYS A 159 -7.91 12.25 5.21
CA LYS A 159 -8.74 11.09 4.89
C LYS A 159 -8.54 9.92 5.86
N GLY A 160 -7.71 10.08 6.88
CA GLY A 160 -7.53 9.12 7.97
C GLY A 160 -6.27 8.27 7.88
N ALA A 161 -5.31 8.61 7.01
CA ALA A 161 -4.00 7.97 7.04
C ALA A 161 -3.24 8.35 8.32
N SER A 162 -2.72 7.33 9.00
CA SER A 162 -1.90 7.44 10.22
C SER A 162 -0.47 6.93 10.01
N ILE A 163 -0.24 6.19 8.91
CA ILE A 163 1.08 5.69 8.52
C ILE A 163 1.35 6.21 7.10
N ILE A 164 2.40 6.99 6.92
CA ILE A 164 2.74 7.60 5.62
C ILE A 164 4.20 7.30 5.29
N GLY A 165 4.45 6.87 4.06
CA GLY A 165 5.79 6.56 3.57
C GLY A 165 5.94 6.81 2.08
N GLY A 166 6.89 6.11 1.46
CA GLY A 166 7.17 6.17 0.03
C GLY A 166 7.37 4.79 -0.59
N CYS A 167 7.01 4.63 -1.86
CA CYS A 167 7.28 3.42 -2.64
C CYS A 167 8.25 3.75 -3.79
N CYS A 168 7.97 3.31 -5.02
CA CYS A 168 8.89 3.47 -6.14
C CYS A 168 9.12 4.95 -6.46
N GLY A 169 10.37 5.38 -6.53
CA GLY A 169 10.76 6.76 -6.85
C GLY A 169 10.71 7.74 -5.69
N ILE A 170 10.32 7.30 -4.49
CA ILE A 170 10.34 8.12 -3.27
C ILE A 170 11.63 7.80 -2.50
N GLY A 171 12.49 8.81 -2.33
CA GLY A 171 13.82 8.65 -1.73
C GLY A 171 13.91 9.17 -0.29
N ALA A 172 15.13 9.11 0.27
CA ALA A 172 15.40 9.60 1.63
C ALA A 172 15.05 11.08 1.81
N ASP A 173 15.26 11.91 0.78
CA ASP A 173 14.91 13.34 0.82
C ASP A 173 13.40 13.55 0.99
N HIS A 174 12.57 12.78 0.29
CA HIS A 174 11.12 12.79 0.48
C HIS A 174 10.75 12.41 1.91
N ILE A 175 11.34 11.33 2.44
CA ILE A 175 11.06 10.88 3.80
C ILE A 175 11.48 11.94 4.83
N HIS A 176 12.60 12.62 4.62
CA HIS A 176 13.03 13.72 5.49
C HIS A 176 12.04 14.88 5.49
N HIS A 177 11.58 15.28 4.30
CA HIS A 177 10.56 16.32 4.16
C HIS A 177 9.23 15.92 4.80
N LEU A 178 8.75 14.70 4.56
CA LEU A 178 7.55 14.16 5.20
C LEU A 178 7.66 14.17 6.73
N ALA A 179 8.76 13.66 7.26
CA ALA A 179 8.97 13.59 8.70
C ALA A 179 8.99 14.97 9.35
N GLY A 180 9.66 15.95 8.73
CA GLY A 180 9.65 17.34 9.19
C GLY A 180 8.26 17.98 9.12
N HIS A 181 7.58 17.82 7.97
CA HIS A 181 6.27 18.41 7.71
C HIS A 181 5.18 17.88 8.66
N LEU A 182 5.07 16.54 8.79
CA LEU A 182 4.03 15.90 9.58
C LEU A 182 4.25 16.02 11.10
N ARG A 183 5.50 16.11 11.57
CA ARG A 183 5.80 16.33 13.00
C ARG A 183 5.58 17.77 13.44
N CYS A 184 5.84 18.74 12.57
CA CYS A 184 5.61 20.16 12.87
C CYS A 184 4.12 20.52 12.81
N GLY A 185 3.33 19.81 12.01
CA GLY A 185 1.94 20.14 11.70
C GLY A 185 0.86 19.74 12.71
N HIS A 186 1.20 19.31 13.95
CA HIS A 186 0.26 18.92 15.04
C HIS A 186 -1.22 18.81 14.63
N HIS A 187 -1.60 17.61 14.20
CA HIS A 187 -2.98 17.13 14.16
C HIS A 187 -3.14 16.03 15.20
#